data_AF-A0A3N1PDS4-F1
#
_entry.id   AF-A0A3N1PDS4-F1
#
_cell.length_a   1.000
_cell.length_b   1.000
_cell.length_c   1.000
_cell.angle_alpha   90.00
_cell.angle_beta   90.00
_cell.angle_gamma   90.00
#
_symmetry.space_group_name_H-M   'P 1'
#
loop_
_entity.id
_entity.type
_entity.pdbx_description
1 polymer ?
#
loop_
_entity_poly.entity_id
_entity_poly.type
_entity_poly.pdbx_seq_one_letter_code
_entity_poly.pdbx_strand_id
1 'polypeptide(L)'
;MPVWERSSAARVVPPARPRKLAKVPFVELADGRVQGVVSSGSDIGRVYVSSIAAGTYAFACSTNNNRPCGGARGSFCNHIRALVTEAVLQYGAQRVARYLKADTPAGEADAPTLLSTMTATRPAQGDTSAAAPVFSRFLRHLAYLELEPVTAPLPEMQWFPPTRAVA
;
A
#
# COMPACT_ATOMS: atom_id res chain seq x y z
N MET A 1 -9.32 30.44 23.30
CA MET A 1 -9.21 29.57 22.11
C MET A 1 -8.78 28.20 22.59
N PRO A 2 -9.64 27.18 22.51
CA PRO A 2 -9.33 25.83 22.96
C PRO A 2 -8.10 25.22 22.24
N VAL A 3 -7.36 24.35 22.94
CA VAL A 3 -6.07 23.78 22.49
C VAL A 3 -6.14 23.08 21.12
N TRP A 4 -7.31 22.54 20.74
CA TRP A 4 -7.51 21.90 19.44
C TRP A 4 -7.48 22.88 18.27
N GLU A 5 -7.77 24.17 18.48
CA GLU A 5 -7.65 25.24 17.46
C GLU A 5 -6.20 25.67 17.22
N ARG A 6 -5.28 25.31 18.13
CA ARG A 6 -3.86 25.69 18.08
C ARG A 6 -2.93 24.54 17.76
N SER A 7 -3.48 23.34 17.56
CA SER A 7 -2.72 22.10 17.39
C SER A 7 -3.06 21.50 16.04
N SER A 8 -2.08 21.35 15.15
CA SER A 8 -2.21 20.47 14.00
C SER A 8 -2.34 19.03 14.53
N ALA A 9 -3.56 18.57 14.74
CA ALA A 9 -3.84 17.23 15.22
C ALA A 9 -3.71 16.23 14.07
N ALA A 10 -2.47 16.03 13.60
CA ALA A 10 -2.16 14.86 12.78
C ALA A 10 -2.51 13.63 13.62
N ARG A 11 -3.50 12.85 13.18
CA ARG A 11 -3.93 11.64 13.87
C ARG A 11 -2.73 10.70 13.98
N VAL A 12 -2.35 10.35 15.20
CA VAL A 12 -1.27 9.40 15.46
C VAL A 12 -1.63 8.09 14.76
N VAL A 13 -0.81 7.69 13.79
CA VAL A 13 -0.95 6.41 13.12
C VAL A 13 -0.49 5.33 14.10
N PRO A 14 -1.26 4.27 14.35
CA PRO A 14 -0.81 3.19 15.20
C PRO A 14 0.52 2.63 14.69
N PRO A 15 1.41 2.14 15.58
CA PRO A 15 2.68 1.56 15.18
C PRO A 15 2.47 0.45 14.15
N ALA A 16 3.39 0.37 13.18
CA ALA A 16 3.33 -0.60 12.11
C ALA A 16 3.28 -2.03 12.69
N ARG A 17 2.28 -2.82 12.28
CA ARG A 17 2.18 -4.22 12.70
C ARG A 17 3.32 -5.04 12.09
N PRO A 18 3.85 -6.06 12.79
CA PRO A 18 4.79 -6.99 12.21
C PRO A 18 4.22 -7.60 10.92
N ARG A 19 4.99 -7.58 9.84
CA ARG A 19 4.53 -8.02 8.51
C ARG A 19 5.56 -8.91 7.83
N LYS A 20 5.08 -9.79 6.95
CA LYS A 20 5.93 -10.70 6.18
C LYS A 20 6.52 -9.98 4.97
N LEU A 21 7.59 -9.21 5.20
CA LEU A 21 8.32 -8.46 4.16
C LEU A 21 8.74 -9.32 2.98
N ALA A 22 9.04 -10.60 3.21
CA ALA A 22 9.43 -11.54 2.17
C ALA A 22 8.35 -11.71 1.08
N LYS A 23 7.06 -11.50 1.38
CA LYS A 23 5.97 -11.73 0.40
C LYS A 23 5.55 -10.47 -0.36
N VAL A 24 5.33 -9.37 0.36
CA VAL A 24 4.99 -8.07 -0.23
C VAL A 24 5.92 -7.04 0.38
N PRO A 25 7.12 -6.85 -0.19
CA PRO A 25 8.10 -5.95 0.39
C PRO A 25 7.63 -4.49 0.37
N PHE A 26 6.76 -4.09 -0.57
CA PHE A 26 6.35 -2.69 -0.72
C PHE A 26 4.90 -2.57 -1.14
N VAL A 27 4.17 -1.66 -0.50
CA VAL A 27 2.79 -1.29 -0.83
C VAL A 27 2.62 0.19 -0.52
N GLU A 28 1.84 0.89 -1.33
CA GLU A 28 1.53 2.30 -1.16
C GLU A 28 0.11 2.63 -1.63
N LEU A 29 -0.43 3.71 -1.05
CA LEU A 29 -1.63 4.40 -1.52
C LEU A 29 -1.16 5.72 -2.14
N ALA A 30 -0.87 5.71 -3.44
CA ALA A 30 -0.35 6.87 -4.16
C ALA A 30 -0.94 6.98 -5.56
N ASP A 31 -0.96 8.19 -6.13
CA ASP A 31 -1.37 8.45 -7.53
C ASP A 31 -2.73 7.84 -7.93
N GLY A 32 -3.69 7.82 -6.99
CA GLY A 32 -5.01 7.23 -7.21
C GLY A 32 -5.00 5.71 -7.35
N ARG A 33 -3.95 5.03 -6.89
CA ARG A 33 -3.78 3.57 -6.99
C ARG A 33 -3.37 2.92 -5.67
N VAL A 34 -3.90 1.73 -5.41
CA VAL A 34 -3.26 0.78 -4.49
C VAL A 34 -2.22 0.06 -5.32
N GLN A 35 -0.95 0.22 -5.00
CA GLN A 35 0.14 -0.29 -5.82
C GLN A 35 1.33 -0.73 -4.98
N GLY A 36 2.19 -1.57 -5.57
CA GLY A 36 3.35 -2.04 -4.84
C GLY A 36 4.09 -3.16 -5.55
N VAL A 37 5.00 -3.77 -4.80
CA VAL A 37 5.90 -4.83 -5.26
C VAL A 37 5.64 -6.08 -4.44
N VAL A 38 5.45 -7.20 -5.15
CA VAL A 38 5.15 -8.52 -4.59
C VAL A 38 6.24 -9.49 -5.03
N SER A 39 6.80 -10.26 -4.12
CA SER A 39 7.83 -11.24 -4.47
C SER A 39 7.26 -12.43 -5.23
N SER A 40 8.07 -12.94 -6.17
CA SER A 40 7.81 -14.23 -6.78
C SER A 40 7.99 -15.34 -5.75
N GLY A 41 7.11 -16.33 -5.77
CA GLY A 41 7.28 -17.53 -4.93
C GLY A 41 8.36 -18.50 -5.45
N SER A 42 8.81 -18.32 -6.70
CA SER A 42 9.70 -19.25 -7.39
C SER A 42 11.15 -18.77 -7.52
N ASP A 43 11.40 -17.48 -7.30
CA ASP A 43 12.67 -16.82 -7.64
C ASP A 43 12.79 -15.53 -6.83
N ILE A 44 13.81 -15.44 -5.97
CA ILE A 44 14.01 -14.28 -5.09
C ILE A 44 14.36 -13.00 -5.85
N GLY A 45 14.99 -13.11 -7.03
CA GLY A 45 15.34 -11.97 -7.87
C GLY A 45 14.17 -11.45 -8.71
N ARG A 46 13.04 -12.17 -8.73
CA ARG A 46 11.87 -11.81 -9.52
C ARG A 46 10.80 -11.23 -8.63
N VAL A 47 10.40 -10.01 -8.97
CA VAL A 47 9.28 -9.34 -8.33
C VAL A 47 8.23 -8.92 -9.34
N TYR A 48 7.01 -8.78 -8.87
CA TYR A 48 5.86 -8.32 -9.63
C TYR A 48 5.45 -6.94 -9.13
N VAL A 49 5.30 -6.00 -10.05
CA VAL A 49 4.69 -4.71 -9.78
C VAL A 49 3.20 -4.85 -10.05
N SER A 50 2.39 -4.63 -9.03
CA SER A 50 0.93 -4.76 -9.09
C SER A 50 0.29 -3.42 -8.77
N SER A 51 -0.81 -3.09 -9.46
CA SER A 51 -1.59 -1.88 -9.17
C SER A 51 -3.08 -2.09 -9.44
N ILE A 52 -3.91 -1.36 -8.68
CA ILE A 52 -5.36 -1.23 -8.85
C ILE A 52 -5.69 0.27 -8.81
N ALA A 53 -6.32 0.78 -9.87
CA ALA A 53 -6.81 2.16 -9.92
C ALA A 53 -8.06 2.35 -9.06
N ALA A 54 -8.14 3.47 -8.34
CA ALA A 54 -9.31 3.84 -7.56
C ALA A 54 -10.52 4.13 -8.46
N GLY A 55 -11.71 3.72 -8.01
CA GLY A 55 -12.99 3.93 -8.70
C GLY A 55 -13.27 2.95 -9.85
N THR A 56 -12.33 2.78 -10.79
CA THR A 56 -12.51 1.84 -11.92
C THR A 56 -12.03 0.43 -11.61
N TYR A 57 -11.19 0.28 -10.59
CA TYR A 57 -10.48 -0.94 -10.23
C TYR A 57 -9.67 -1.55 -11.37
N ALA A 58 -9.35 -0.75 -12.40
CA ALA A 58 -8.51 -1.18 -13.51
C ALA A 58 -7.16 -1.63 -12.96
N PHE A 59 -6.75 -2.84 -13.34
CA PHE A 59 -5.63 -3.51 -12.70
C PHE A 59 -4.53 -3.87 -13.67
N ALA A 60 -3.30 -3.87 -13.16
CA ALA A 60 -2.14 -4.31 -13.90
C ALA A 60 -1.19 -5.08 -12.99
N CYS A 61 -0.55 -6.10 -13.56
CA CYS A 61 0.49 -6.87 -12.88
C CYS A 61 1.53 -7.32 -13.92
N SER A 62 2.77 -6.94 -13.72
CA SER A 62 3.90 -7.33 -14.57
C SER A 62 5.14 -7.60 -13.73
N THR A 63 6.08 -8.35 -14.26
CA THR A 63 7.40 -8.51 -13.62
C THR A 63 8.21 -7.20 -13.68
N ASN A 64 9.30 -7.13 -12.91
CA ASN A 64 10.27 -6.03 -12.94
C ASN A 64 10.98 -5.82 -14.29
N ASN A 65 10.95 -6.80 -15.20
CA ASN A 65 11.38 -6.65 -16.60
C ASN A 65 10.20 -6.47 -17.58
N ASN A 66 9.06 -5.99 -17.09
CA ASN A 66 7.87 -5.63 -17.85
C ASN A 66 7.20 -6.78 -18.63
N ARG A 67 7.41 -8.05 -18.22
CA ARG A 67 6.64 -9.18 -18.77
C ARG A 67 5.27 -9.24 -18.08
N PRO A 68 4.16 -9.42 -18.84
CA PRO A 68 2.83 -9.50 -18.25
C PRO A 68 2.70 -10.72 -17.34
N CYS A 69 2.01 -10.56 -16.21
CA CYS A 69 1.74 -11.66 -15.31
C CYS A 69 0.74 -12.64 -15.93
N GLY A 70 1.12 -13.91 -16.06
CA GLY A 70 0.25 -14.95 -16.65
C GLY A 70 -1.07 -15.15 -15.90
N GLY A 71 -1.10 -14.87 -14.59
CA GLY A 71 -2.31 -14.97 -13.77
C GLY A 71 -3.22 -13.74 -13.79
N ALA A 72 -2.82 -12.64 -14.44
CA ALA A 72 -3.60 -11.40 -14.50
C ALA A 72 -4.54 -11.34 -15.71
N ARG A 73 -4.97 -12.50 -16.23
CA ARG A 73 -5.88 -12.60 -17.38
C ARG A 73 -7.33 -12.56 -16.89
N GLY A 74 -7.97 -11.41 -17.02
CA GLY A 74 -9.42 -11.25 -16.78
C GLY A 74 -9.87 -11.15 -15.32
N SER A 75 -8.98 -11.29 -14.34
CA SER A 75 -9.28 -11.06 -12.92
C SER A 75 -8.01 -10.74 -12.13
N PHE A 76 -8.17 -10.36 -10.86
CA PHE A 76 -7.06 -10.13 -9.94
C PHE A 76 -6.27 -11.42 -9.70
N CYS A 77 -5.01 -11.39 -10.13
CA CYS A 77 -4.06 -12.47 -9.87
C CYS A 77 -3.69 -12.56 -8.38
N ASN A 78 -3.02 -13.64 -8.00
CA ASN A 78 -2.57 -13.84 -6.61
C ASN A 78 -1.63 -12.73 -6.11
N HIS A 79 -0.88 -12.06 -6.98
CA HIS A 79 -0.04 -10.92 -6.58
C HIS A 79 -0.89 -9.72 -6.17
N ILE A 80 -1.92 -9.38 -6.95
CA ILE A 80 -2.85 -8.30 -6.63
C ILE A 80 -3.61 -8.61 -5.34
N ARG A 81 -4.05 -9.85 -5.15
CA ARG A 81 -4.72 -10.29 -3.91
C ARG A 81 -3.81 -10.12 -2.70
N ALA A 82 -2.56 -10.57 -2.80
CA ALA A 82 -1.57 -10.39 -1.73
C ALA A 82 -1.29 -8.91 -1.44
N LEU A 83 -1.20 -8.08 -2.49
CA LEU A 83 -1.02 -6.63 -2.36
C LEU A 83 -2.18 -6.00 -1.56
N VAL A 84 -3.43 -6.34 -1.86
CA VAL A 84 -4.60 -5.81 -1.13
C VAL A 84 -4.60 -6.25 0.32
N THR A 85 -4.29 -7.52 0.59
CA THR A 85 -4.15 -8.02 1.96
C THR A 85 -3.13 -7.22 2.77
N GLU A 86 -1.99 -6.92 2.16
CA GLU A 86 -0.92 -6.17 2.83
C GLU A 86 -1.21 -4.67 2.94
N ALA A 87 -1.92 -4.08 1.96
CA ALA A 87 -2.45 -2.73 2.07
C ALA A 87 -3.41 -2.61 3.26
N VAL A 88 -4.32 -3.57 3.41
CA VAL A 88 -5.27 -3.62 4.53
C VAL A 88 -4.55 -3.80 5.86
N LEU A 89 -3.52 -4.66 5.91
CA LEU A 89 -2.72 -4.87 7.11
C LEU A 89 -1.98 -3.60 7.55
N GLN A 90 -1.44 -2.82 6.61
CA GLN A 90 -0.63 -1.63 6.90
C GLN A 90 -1.44 -0.36 7.12
N TYR A 91 -2.43 -0.12 6.27
CA TYR A 91 -3.17 1.14 6.24
C TYR A 91 -4.53 1.03 6.93
N GLY A 92 -4.98 -0.18 7.23
CA GLY A 92 -6.33 -0.46 7.74
C GLY A 92 -7.37 -0.51 6.62
N ALA A 93 -8.31 -1.44 6.73
CA ALA A 93 -9.28 -1.72 5.68
C ALA A 93 -10.14 -0.51 5.30
N GLN A 94 -10.62 0.27 6.27
CA GLN A 94 -11.44 1.46 6.01
C GLN A 94 -10.69 2.51 5.19
N ARG A 95 -9.38 2.69 5.44
CA ARG A 95 -8.57 3.66 4.68
C ARG A 95 -8.38 3.19 3.25
N VAL A 96 -8.09 1.90 3.06
CA VAL A 96 -7.95 1.28 1.74
C VAL A 96 -9.27 1.34 0.97
N ALA A 97 -10.39 0.99 1.59
CA ALA A 97 -11.74 1.06 1.02
C ALA A 97 -12.05 2.47 0.51
N ARG A 98 -11.89 3.47 1.39
CA ARG A 98 -12.13 4.88 1.05
C ARG A 98 -11.21 5.34 -0.09
N TYR A 99 -9.94 4.98 -0.04
CA TYR A 99 -8.97 5.36 -1.06
C TYR A 99 -9.33 4.76 -2.43
N LEU A 100 -9.75 3.49 -2.46
CA LEU A 100 -10.20 2.81 -3.66
C LEU A 100 -11.60 3.24 -4.13
N LYS A 101 -12.35 3.97 -3.29
CA LYS A 101 -13.78 4.28 -3.51
C LYS A 101 -14.66 3.03 -3.55
N ALA A 102 -14.30 2.01 -2.78
CA ALA A 102 -15.05 0.78 -2.66
C ALA A 102 -16.22 0.92 -1.68
N ASP A 103 -17.44 0.71 -2.17
CA ASP A 103 -18.64 0.63 -1.34
C ASP A 103 -18.69 -0.73 -0.64
N THR A 104 -18.16 -0.77 0.58
CA THR A 104 -18.26 -1.93 1.47
C THR A 104 -19.42 -1.72 2.45
N PRO A 105 -20.24 -2.75 2.76
CA PRO A 105 -21.26 -2.65 3.78
C PRO A 105 -20.67 -2.19 5.12
N ALA A 106 -21.43 -1.37 5.85
CA ALA A 106 -20.97 -0.75 7.09
C ALA A 106 -20.70 -1.82 8.17
N GLY A 107 -19.44 -1.95 8.60
CA GLY A 107 -19.09 -2.74 9.78
C GLY A 107 -17.78 -3.51 9.67
N GLU A 108 -17.48 -4.13 8.52
CA GLU A 108 -16.37 -5.09 8.41
C GLU A 108 -15.74 -5.04 7.01
N ALA A 109 -15.14 -3.89 6.66
CA ALA A 109 -14.22 -3.89 5.53
C ALA A 109 -13.02 -4.76 5.92
N ASP A 110 -12.75 -5.78 5.11
CA ASP A 110 -11.53 -6.58 5.17
C ASP A 110 -11.00 -6.82 3.74
N ALA A 111 -9.84 -7.47 3.61
CA ALA A 111 -9.26 -7.72 2.28
C ALA A 111 -10.14 -8.61 1.38
N PRO A 112 -10.70 -9.74 1.86
CA PRO A 112 -11.67 -10.53 1.11
C PRO A 112 -12.87 -9.75 0.59
N THR A 113 -13.49 -8.92 1.44
CA THR A 113 -14.69 -8.12 1.10
C THR A 113 -14.35 -7.04 0.08
N LEU A 114 -13.18 -6.39 0.21
CA LEU A 114 -12.72 -5.43 -0.79
C LEU A 114 -12.48 -6.11 -2.15
N LEU A 115 -11.80 -7.25 -2.15
CA LEU A 115 -11.55 -8.01 -3.37
C LEU A 115 -12.84 -8.48 -4.04
N SER A 116 -13.83 -8.94 -3.28
CA SER A 116 -15.12 -9.39 -3.82
C SER A 116 -15.93 -8.21 -4.40
N THR A 117 -16.05 -7.09 -3.66
CA THR A 117 -16.72 -5.86 -4.13
C THR A 117 -16.11 -5.36 -5.43
N MET A 118 -14.77 -5.25 -5.49
CA MET A 118 -14.09 -4.82 -6.71
C MET A 118 -14.23 -5.81 -7.86
N THR A 119 -14.13 -7.12 -7.59
CA THR A 119 -14.26 -8.14 -8.65
C THR A 119 -15.67 -8.16 -9.25
N ALA A 120 -16.70 -7.87 -8.44
CA ALA A 120 -18.09 -7.81 -8.88
C ALA A 120 -18.35 -6.73 -9.95
N THR A 121 -17.54 -5.67 -9.99
CA THR A 121 -17.64 -4.62 -11.03
C THR A 121 -17.02 -5.04 -12.37
N ARG A 122 -16.42 -6.25 -12.45
CA ARG A 122 -15.74 -6.78 -13.64
C ARG A 122 -14.68 -5.79 -14.18
N PRO A 123 -13.68 -5.43 -13.38
CA PRO A 123 -12.71 -4.42 -13.77
C PRO A 123 -11.93 -4.84 -15.02
N ALA A 124 -11.62 -3.85 -15.84
CA ALA A 124 -10.79 -4.06 -17.02
C ALA A 124 -9.31 -4.24 -16.61
N GLN A 125 -8.58 -4.99 -17.43
CA GLN A 125 -7.12 -4.96 -17.37
C GLN A 125 -6.64 -3.59 -17.86
N GLY A 126 -5.88 -2.88 -17.03
CA GLY A 126 -5.31 -1.58 -17.33
C GLY A 126 -3.92 -1.66 -17.98
N ASP A 127 -3.32 -0.50 -18.19
CA ASP A 127 -1.93 -0.38 -18.65
C ASP A 127 -0.91 -0.62 -17.53
N THR A 128 0.36 -0.82 -17.92
CA THR A 128 1.49 -0.99 -16.99
C THR A 128 2.26 0.30 -16.72
N SER A 129 1.67 1.47 -16.99
CA SER A 129 2.36 2.78 -16.82
C SER A 129 2.82 3.03 -15.39
N ALA A 130 2.09 2.51 -14.40
CA ALA A 130 2.44 2.60 -12.99
C ALA A 130 3.68 1.75 -12.62
N ALA A 131 4.10 0.79 -13.45
CA ALA A 131 5.10 -0.20 -13.05
C ALA A 131 6.48 0.42 -12.77
N ALA A 132 6.98 1.24 -13.69
CA ALA A 132 8.29 1.89 -13.56
C ALA A 132 8.38 2.84 -12.34
N PRO A 133 7.48 3.82 -12.15
CA PRO A 133 7.57 4.74 -11.01
C PRO A 133 7.41 4.02 -9.66
N VAL A 134 6.52 3.01 -9.57
CA VAL A 134 6.37 2.19 -8.35
C VAL A 134 7.64 1.41 -8.05
N PHE A 135 8.27 0.81 -9.07
CA PHE A 135 9.52 0.10 -8.90
C PHE A 135 10.66 1.02 -8.45
N SER A 136 10.76 2.24 -9.01
CA SER A 136 11.75 3.23 -8.55
C SER A 136 11.53 3.66 -7.09
N ARG A 137 10.27 3.85 -6.66
CA ARG A 137 9.95 4.14 -5.24
C ARG A 137 10.28 2.95 -4.34
N PHE A 138 10.06 1.73 -4.80
CA PHE A 138 10.47 0.54 -4.08
C PHE A 138 11.99 0.47 -3.89
N LEU A 139 12.79 0.73 -4.92
CA LEU A 139 14.26 0.77 -4.78
C LEU A 139 14.70 1.85 -3.79
N ARG A 140 14.05 3.02 -3.82
CA ARG A 140 14.31 4.08 -2.82
C ARG A 140 13.91 3.64 -1.41
N HIS A 141 12.82 2.88 -1.26
CA HIS A 141 12.42 2.31 0.02
C HIS A 141 13.46 1.31 0.55
N LEU A 142 14.03 0.46 -0.31
CA LEU A 142 15.10 -0.44 0.10
C LEU A 142 16.33 0.32 0.59
N ALA A 143 16.76 1.36 -0.12
CA ALA A 143 17.87 2.20 0.32
C ALA A 143 17.60 2.87 1.69
N TYR A 144 16.34 3.19 2.01
CA TYR A 144 15.98 3.68 3.34
C TYR A 144 16.10 2.61 4.42
N LEU A 145 15.81 1.36 4.11
CA LEU A 145 15.95 0.23 5.05
C LEU A 145 17.41 -0.16 5.31
N GLU A 146 18.34 0.28 4.48
CA GLU A 146 19.79 0.11 4.69
C GLU A 146 20.36 1.08 5.71
N LEU A 147 19.61 2.12 6.11
CA LEU A 147 20.02 3.07 7.13
C LEU A 147 19.85 2.47 8.53
N GLU A 148 20.84 2.69 9.39
CA GLU A 148 20.79 2.25 10.78
C GLU A 148 19.63 2.96 11.51
N PRO A 149 18.73 2.23 12.19
CA PRO A 149 17.65 2.85 12.94
C PRO A 149 18.22 3.66 14.11
N VAL A 150 17.90 4.96 14.15
CA VAL A 150 18.30 5.86 15.25
C VAL A 150 17.09 6.34 16.03
N THR A 151 17.23 6.38 17.36
CA THR A 151 16.27 7.01 18.28
C THR A 151 16.73 8.38 18.76
N ALA A 152 17.83 8.88 18.20
CA ALA A 152 18.33 10.21 18.49
C ALA A 152 17.25 11.27 18.18
N PRO A 153 17.11 12.30 19.02
CA PRO A 153 16.12 13.35 18.79
C PRO A 153 16.40 14.03 17.45
N LEU A 154 15.39 14.11 16.59
CA LEU A 154 15.45 14.85 15.32
C LEU A 154 15.32 16.35 15.62
N PRO A 155 16.38 17.16 15.47
CA PRO A 155 16.34 18.58 15.81
C PRO A 155 15.26 19.35 15.07
N GLU A 156 14.96 18.95 13.83
CA GLU A 156 13.90 19.54 13.00
C GLU A 156 12.50 19.28 13.56
N MET A 157 12.33 18.24 14.40
CA MET A 157 11.06 17.96 15.06
C MET A 157 10.79 18.86 16.27
N GLN A 158 11.75 19.69 16.70
CA GLN A 158 11.56 20.62 17.83
C GLN A 158 10.48 21.68 17.60
N TRP A 159 10.13 21.95 16.33
CA TRP A 159 9.06 22.87 15.96
C TRP A 159 7.66 22.26 16.15
N PHE A 160 7.56 20.94 16.32
CA PHE A 160 6.29 20.26 16.58
C PHE A 160 6.10 20.08 18.09
N PRO A 161 5.00 20.61 18.67
CA PRO A 161 4.73 20.40 20.09
C PRO A 161 4.59 18.90 20.38
N PRO A 162 5.29 18.36 21.40
CA PRO A 162 5.23 16.95 21.72
C PRO A 162 3.80 16.56 22.13
N THR A 163 3.26 15.51 21.52
CA THR A 163 1.89 15.02 21.81
C THR A 163 1.81 14.25 23.13
N ARG A 164 2.95 13.91 23.75
CA ARG A 164 3.06 13.33 25.09
C ARG A 164 4.45 13.59 25.67
N ALA A 165 4.53 13.83 26.98
CA ALA A 165 5.80 13.82 27.71
C ALA A 165 6.33 12.38 27.76
N VAL A 166 7.53 12.16 27.21
CA VAL A 166 8.27 10.91 27.39
C VAL A 166 8.91 10.98 28.78
N ALA A 167 8.49 10.08 29.67
CA ALA A 167 9.10 9.86 30.98
C ALA A 167 10.06 8.68 30.88
#